data_AF-A0A0R1KIB9-F1
#
_entry.id   AF-A0A0R1KIB9-F1
#
_cell.length_a   1.000
_cell.length_b   1.000
_cell.length_c   1.000
_cell.angle_alpha   90.00
_cell.angle_beta   90.00
_cell.angle_gamma   90.00
#
_symmetry.space_group_name_H-M   'P 1'
#
loop_
_entity.id
_entity.type
_entity.pdbx_description
1 polymer ?
#
loop_
_entity_poly.entity_id
_entity_poly.type
_entity_poly.pdbx_seq_one_letter_code
_entity_poly.pdbx_strand_id
1 'polypeptide(L)'
;MATTKKKKHAFPSAYTVIVIVLIAVQALTFFIPSGKYSTLEYSSESNAFVITNPKGKTKEEPATKKTLDKYKINIKLSKFKDGTIYRPAAIPNSYEGIKKPKRGVFGTINQFLTSQVQGIVDSVDIIVFILILGGVIGIVNATGAMDAGMKRLSEVLNGKQKWLIIIVMSLIALGGTTFGLAEETIAFYPILIPIFLLAGYDTLTAIATVYLGTAIGTMSSTINPFSTVIASNAAGITFTDGMPLRVLMWVAAVGLSIVYTIRYGEKVRKDPANSLVADQMEADREQFLDEEMTEEKVFTLRQKLSLIIFALGFVVMIWGVQQLGWYFTEIAVVFLAVTYVLVFVAGLGEKKFVQSFVSGAADLLGVALTVGLARSVGIVMENSYVSDTIMNYFSNQISGMNNILFICVLFFVYIILGFFIQSSSGLAVLSMPIMAPLADVVGIDRALIIDAYNWGQGLIGLIAPTGLILVSLSMVNIGFDKWIKFVMKLLLMIVLLILVFLSVGVLIS
;
A
#
# COMPACT_ATOMS: atom_id res chain seq x y z
N MET A 1 -15.86 -44.13 -18.66
CA MET A 1 -16.72 -43.02 -18.18
C MET A 1 -15.82 -41.86 -17.81
N ALA A 2 -15.74 -40.84 -18.67
CA ALA A 2 -15.02 -39.61 -18.36
C ALA A 2 -15.86 -38.83 -17.35
N THR A 3 -15.43 -38.81 -16.08
CA THR A 3 -16.03 -37.97 -15.05
C THR A 3 -15.82 -36.52 -15.44
N THR A 4 -16.88 -35.87 -15.89
CA THR A 4 -16.98 -34.42 -16.06
C THR A 4 -16.71 -33.76 -14.71
N LYS A 5 -15.45 -33.35 -14.50
CA LYS A 5 -15.05 -32.49 -13.40
C LYS A 5 -15.88 -31.21 -13.54
N LYS A 6 -16.98 -31.10 -12.77
CA LYS A 6 -17.74 -29.84 -12.66
C LYS A 6 -16.72 -28.74 -12.42
N LYS A 7 -16.63 -27.75 -13.32
CA LYS A 7 -15.84 -26.54 -13.08
C LYS A 7 -16.35 -25.95 -11.77
N LYS A 8 -15.65 -26.18 -10.67
CA LYS A 8 -15.86 -25.44 -9.42
C LYS A 8 -15.78 -23.97 -9.80
N HIS A 9 -16.73 -23.15 -9.36
CA HIS A 9 -16.65 -21.71 -9.50
C HIS A 9 -15.29 -21.25 -8.95
N ALA A 10 -14.33 -21.00 -9.82
CA ALA A 10 -13.05 -20.42 -9.47
C ALA A 10 -13.27 -18.91 -9.38
N PHE A 11 -12.81 -18.30 -8.30
CA PHE A 11 -12.86 -16.86 -8.16
C PHE A 11 -12.05 -16.19 -9.28
N PRO A 12 -12.49 -15.04 -9.85
CA PRO A 12 -11.77 -14.37 -10.93
C PRO A 12 -10.33 -13.98 -10.54
N SER A 13 -9.44 -13.89 -11.53
CA SER A 13 -8.05 -13.47 -11.29
C SER A 13 -7.97 -12.01 -10.83
N ALA A 14 -6.84 -11.61 -10.22
CA ALA A 14 -6.60 -10.22 -9.80
C ALA A 14 -6.90 -9.20 -10.91
N TYR A 15 -6.42 -9.47 -12.13
CA TYR A 15 -6.71 -8.68 -13.33
C TYR A 15 -8.21 -8.55 -13.60
N THR A 16 -8.94 -9.66 -13.59
CA THR A 16 -10.39 -9.64 -13.84
C THR A 16 -11.14 -8.85 -12.78
N VAL A 17 -10.75 -8.97 -11.50
CA VAL A 17 -11.37 -8.20 -10.42
C VAL A 17 -11.14 -6.70 -10.61
N ILE A 18 -9.91 -6.27 -10.92
CA ILE A 18 -9.59 -4.86 -11.18
C ILE A 18 -10.43 -4.32 -12.36
N VAL A 19 -10.54 -5.10 -13.45
CA VAL A 19 -11.36 -4.71 -14.60
C VAL A 19 -12.84 -4.56 -14.23
N ILE A 20 -13.38 -5.48 -13.42
CA ILE A 20 -14.77 -5.38 -12.93
C ILE A 20 -14.95 -4.11 -12.09
N VAL A 21 -14.01 -3.80 -11.20
CA VAL A 21 -14.06 -2.56 -10.40
C VAL A 21 -13.96 -1.33 -11.30
N LEU A 22 -13.09 -1.33 -12.30
CA LEU A 22 -12.95 -0.23 -13.26
C LEU A 22 -14.26 0.02 -14.02
N ILE A 23 -14.94 -1.05 -14.47
CA ILE A 23 -16.27 -0.96 -15.11
C ILE A 23 -17.30 -0.37 -14.15
N ALA A 24 -17.33 -0.85 -12.90
CA ALA A 24 -18.26 -0.36 -11.88
C ALA A 24 -18.02 1.13 -11.56
N VAL A 25 -16.76 1.55 -11.40
CA VAL A 25 -16.39 2.94 -11.17
C VAL A 25 -16.74 3.80 -12.37
N GLN A 26 -16.46 3.34 -13.59
CA GLN A 26 -16.88 4.03 -14.82
C GLN A 26 -18.40 4.20 -14.85
N ALA A 27 -19.18 3.19 -14.47
CA ALA A 27 -20.64 3.28 -14.37
C ALA A 27 -21.08 4.32 -13.33
N LEU A 28 -20.44 4.36 -12.15
CA LEU A 28 -20.72 5.33 -11.09
C LEU A 28 -20.49 6.78 -11.55
N THR A 29 -19.54 7.02 -12.45
CA THR A 29 -19.29 8.38 -12.99
C THR A 29 -20.48 8.97 -13.76
N PHE A 30 -21.39 8.14 -14.26
CA PHE A 30 -22.62 8.64 -14.89
C PHE A 30 -23.63 9.19 -13.88
N PHE A 31 -23.65 8.64 -12.67
CA PHE A 31 -24.61 9.03 -11.63
C PHE A 31 -24.08 10.19 -10.78
N ILE A 32 -22.80 10.17 -10.41
CA ILE A 32 -22.23 11.19 -9.53
C ILE A 32 -21.98 12.48 -10.33
N PRO A 33 -22.41 13.67 -9.86
CA PRO A 33 -22.10 14.95 -10.50
C PRO A 33 -20.60 15.18 -10.66
N SER A 34 -20.21 15.92 -11.69
CA SER A 34 -18.82 16.38 -11.82
C SER A 34 -18.65 17.69 -11.08
N GLY A 35 -17.58 17.81 -10.31
CA GLY A 35 -17.23 19.02 -9.59
C GLY A 35 -15.74 19.07 -9.32
N LYS A 36 -15.22 20.27 -9.08
CA LYS A 36 -13.80 20.46 -8.84
C LYS A 36 -13.58 21.57 -7.81
N TYR A 37 -12.62 21.38 -6.91
CA TYR A 37 -12.05 22.47 -6.14
C TYR A 37 -11.04 23.26 -7.00
N SER A 38 -10.86 24.54 -6.68
CA SER A 38 -9.65 25.23 -7.13
C SER A 38 -8.44 24.59 -6.46
N THR A 39 -7.33 24.46 -7.18
CA THR A 39 -6.09 23.91 -6.63
C THR A 39 -4.99 24.96 -6.60
N LEU A 40 -4.06 24.79 -5.67
CA LEU A 40 -2.86 25.59 -5.54
C LEU A 40 -1.65 24.65 -5.62
N GLU A 41 -0.75 24.95 -6.55
CA GLU A 41 0.48 24.18 -6.80
C GLU A 41 1.68 25.13 -6.80
N TYR A 42 2.82 24.68 -6.29
CA TYR A 42 4.03 25.48 -6.29
C TYR A 42 4.88 25.20 -7.52
N SER A 43 5.18 26.24 -8.29
CA SER A 43 6.13 26.17 -9.39
C SER A 43 7.50 26.62 -8.92
N SER A 44 8.49 25.72 -8.97
CA SER A 44 9.89 26.03 -8.67
C SER A 44 10.52 26.94 -9.73
N GLU A 45 10.04 26.89 -10.97
CA GLU A 45 10.55 27.68 -12.10
C GLU A 45 10.22 29.16 -11.94
N SER A 46 8.96 29.49 -11.60
CA SER A 46 8.50 30.86 -11.42
C SER A 46 8.52 31.34 -9.96
N ASN A 47 8.87 30.47 -9.00
CA ASN A 47 8.79 30.72 -7.55
C ASN A 47 7.43 31.35 -7.18
N ALA A 48 6.37 30.82 -7.77
CA ALA A 48 5.01 31.30 -7.68
C ALA A 48 4.05 30.13 -7.37
N PHE A 49 2.90 30.46 -6.80
CA PHE A 49 1.78 29.55 -6.71
C PHE A 49 0.94 29.65 -7.98
N VAL A 50 0.74 28.52 -8.64
CA VAL A 50 -0.17 28.38 -9.77
C VAL A 50 -1.53 27.97 -9.21
N ILE A 51 -2.50 28.88 -9.26
CA ILE A 51 -3.88 28.62 -8.88
C ILE A 51 -4.65 28.17 -10.13
N THR A 52 -5.18 26.97 -10.10
CA THR A 52 -6.02 26.43 -11.17
C THR A 52 -7.47 26.41 -10.71
N ASN A 53 -8.34 27.15 -11.38
CA ASN A 53 -9.77 27.15 -11.04
C ASN A 53 -10.51 25.92 -11.61
N PRO A 54 -11.78 25.69 -11.24
CA PRO A 54 -12.57 24.55 -11.72
C PRO A 54 -12.78 24.52 -13.24
N LYS A 55 -12.60 25.66 -13.92
CA LYS A 55 -12.71 25.81 -15.38
C LYS A 55 -11.36 25.64 -16.11
N GLY A 56 -10.29 25.29 -15.40
CA GLY A 56 -8.96 25.07 -15.96
C GLY A 56 -8.17 26.35 -16.26
N LYS A 57 -8.66 27.52 -15.86
CA LYS A 57 -7.88 28.76 -15.98
C LYS A 57 -6.85 28.81 -14.85
N THR A 58 -5.60 29.05 -15.23
CA THR A 58 -4.49 29.22 -14.30
C THR A 58 -4.23 30.69 -14.01
N LYS A 59 -3.78 30.98 -12.81
CA LYS A 59 -3.30 32.30 -12.39
C LYS A 59 -2.08 32.12 -11.49
N GLU A 60 -1.01 32.82 -11.79
CA GLU A 60 0.15 32.87 -10.89
C GLU A 60 -0.04 33.94 -9.82
N GLU A 61 0.27 33.58 -8.57
CA GLU A 61 0.42 34.52 -7.46
C GLU A 61 1.75 34.28 -6.74
N PRO A 62 2.36 35.32 -6.13
CA PRO A 62 3.66 35.16 -5.46
C PRO A 62 3.64 34.05 -4.40
N ALA A 63 4.69 33.23 -4.35
CA ALA A 63 4.82 32.16 -3.36
C ALA A 63 5.13 32.71 -1.95
N THR A 64 4.13 33.29 -1.30
CA THR A 64 4.23 33.98 -0.01
C THR A 64 3.21 33.46 0.98
N LYS A 65 3.49 33.63 2.28
CA LYS A 65 2.53 33.32 3.36
C LYS A 65 1.20 34.08 3.17
N LYS A 66 1.26 35.34 2.71
CA LYS A 66 0.08 36.17 2.44
C LYS A 66 -0.85 35.54 1.39
N THR A 67 -0.29 34.89 0.37
CA THR A 67 -1.07 34.16 -0.64
C THR A 67 -1.76 32.94 -0.04
N LEU A 68 -1.04 32.18 0.80
CA LEU A 68 -1.61 31.01 1.50
C LEU A 68 -2.74 31.42 2.46
N ASP A 69 -2.52 32.48 3.24
CA ASP A 69 -3.50 33.03 4.18
C ASP A 69 -4.75 33.51 3.43
N LYS A 70 -4.59 34.17 2.27
CA LYS A 70 -5.69 34.62 1.40
C LYS A 70 -6.59 33.45 0.97
N TYR A 71 -6.01 32.29 0.68
CA TYR A 71 -6.75 31.10 0.27
C TYR A 71 -7.10 30.16 1.45
N LYS A 72 -6.86 30.59 2.70
CA LYS A 72 -7.09 29.81 3.92
C LYS A 72 -6.37 28.45 3.90
N ILE A 73 -5.22 28.36 3.25
CA ILE A 73 -4.38 27.17 3.23
C ILE A 73 -3.43 27.23 4.42
N ASN A 74 -3.64 26.35 5.40
CA ASN A 74 -2.84 26.32 6.63
C ASN A 74 -1.52 25.55 6.49
N ILE A 75 -0.97 25.44 5.28
CA ILE A 75 0.26 24.69 5.00
C ILE A 75 1.46 25.65 5.10
N LYS A 76 2.56 25.23 5.74
CA LYS A 76 3.77 26.06 5.84
C LYS A 76 4.39 26.28 4.44
N LEU A 77 4.74 27.53 4.09
CA LEU A 77 5.37 27.86 2.80
C LEU A 77 6.63 27.02 2.51
N SER A 78 7.44 26.76 3.53
CA SER A 78 8.65 25.95 3.40
C SER A 78 8.36 24.53 2.88
N LYS A 79 7.18 23.98 3.18
CA LYS A 79 6.77 22.62 2.79
C LYS A 79 6.43 22.47 1.32
N PHE A 80 6.13 23.58 0.64
CA PHE A 80 6.04 23.60 -0.82
C PHE A 80 7.44 23.70 -1.43
N LYS A 81 8.31 24.53 -0.83
CA LYS A 81 9.67 24.78 -1.35
C LYS A 81 10.62 23.61 -1.18
N ASP A 82 10.49 22.83 -0.10
CA ASP A 82 11.30 21.65 0.18
C ASP A 82 10.80 20.38 -0.55
N GLY A 83 9.74 20.49 -1.36
CA GLY A 83 9.18 19.37 -2.12
C GLY A 83 8.29 18.42 -1.31
N THR A 84 8.06 18.67 -0.02
CA THR A 84 7.18 17.81 0.80
C THR A 84 5.74 17.82 0.25
N ILE A 85 5.25 18.99 -0.17
CA ILE A 85 3.96 19.16 -0.84
C ILE A 85 4.22 19.42 -2.33
N TYR A 86 4.32 18.32 -3.07
CA TYR A 86 4.55 18.33 -4.51
C TYR A 86 3.26 18.18 -5.35
N ARG A 87 2.15 17.78 -4.72
CA ARG A 87 0.86 17.64 -5.40
C ARG A 87 0.01 18.92 -5.27
N PRO A 88 -0.87 19.21 -6.24
CA PRO A 88 -1.82 20.31 -6.13
C PRO A 88 -2.70 20.18 -4.88
N ALA A 89 -2.68 21.19 -4.01
CA ALA A 89 -3.49 21.23 -2.79
C ALA A 89 -4.86 21.86 -3.08
N ALA A 90 -5.94 21.29 -2.55
CA ALA A 90 -7.28 21.83 -2.71
C ALA A 90 -7.45 23.15 -1.92
N ILE A 91 -8.07 24.15 -2.54
CA ILE A 91 -8.42 25.42 -1.89
C ILE A 91 -9.76 25.24 -1.16
N PRO A 92 -9.83 25.43 0.16
CA PRO A 92 -11.07 25.27 0.92
C PRO A 92 -12.19 26.19 0.43
N ASN A 93 -13.45 25.71 0.49
CA ASN A 93 -14.65 26.46 0.08
C ASN A 93 -14.66 26.96 -1.38
N SER A 94 -13.86 26.35 -2.27
CA SER A 94 -13.77 26.74 -3.69
C SER A 94 -14.45 25.74 -4.64
N TYR A 95 -15.25 24.82 -4.10
CA TYR A 95 -15.91 23.79 -4.89
C TYR A 95 -16.93 24.41 -5.87
N GLU A 96 -16.81 24.07 -7.15
CA GLU A 96 -17.82 24.38 -8.15
C GLU A 96 -18.24 23.09 -8.88
N GLY A 97 -19.54 22.94 -9.09
CA GLY A 97 -20.05 21.94 -10.02
C GLY A 97 -19.65 22.32 -11.44
N ILE A 98 -19.09 21.35 -12.17
CA ILE A 98 -18.68 21.56 -13.56
C ILE A 98 -19.54 20.72 -14.50
N LYS A 99 -19.62 21.16 -15.76
CA LYS A 99 -20.38 20.43 -16.76
C LYS A 99 -19.72 19.07 -16.97
N LYS A 100 -20.49 18.00 -16.75
CA LYS A 100 -20.02 16.62 -16.99
C LYS A 100 -19.39 16.51 -18.38
N PRO A 101 -18.20 15.90 -18.50
CA PRO A 101 -17.62 15.60 -19.80
C PRO A 101 -18.63 14.79 -20.63
N LYS A 102 -19.04 15.32 -21.79
CA LYS A 102 -19.94 14.58 -22.70
C LYS A 102 -19.12 13.48 -23.37
N ARG A 103 -19.11 12.28 -22.79
CA ARG A 103 -18.31 11.17 -23.33
C ARG A 103 -19.03 10.31 -24.36
N GLY A 104 -20.37 10.32 -24.40
CA GLY A 104 -21.11 9.38 -25.26
C GLY A 104 -20.67 7.93 -25.03
N VAL A 105 -21.03 7.01 -25.93
CA VAL A 105 -20.56 5.61 -25.81
C VAL A 105 -19.08 5.52 -26.17
N PHE A 106 -18.67 6.10 -27.31
CA PHE A 106 -17.29 6.03 -27.80
C PHE A 106 -16.27 6.68 -26.86
N GLY A 107 -16.54 7.85 -26.31
CA GLY A 107 -15.61 8.50 -25.38
C GLY A 107 -15.52 7.78 -24.02
N THR A 108 -16.57 7.05 -23.62
CA THR A 108 -16.54 6.20 -22.42
C THR A 108 -15.66 4.98 -22.63
N ILE A 109 -15.81 4.30 -23.78
CA ILE A 109 -14.94 3.18 -24.15
C ILE A 109 -13.49 3.66 -24.29
N ASN A 110 -13.28 4.82 -24.93
CA ASN A 110 -11.96 5.41 -25.06
C ASN A 110 -11.33 5.66 -23.68
N GLN A 111 -12.06 6.32 -22.76
CA GLN A 111 -11.58 6.54 -21.38
C GLN A 111 -11.24 5.22 -20.67
N PHE A 112 -12.09 4.21 -20.80
CA PHE A 112 -11.87 2.91 -20.18
C PHE A 112 -10.57 2.26 -20.68
N LEU A 113 -10.30 2.31 -21.99
CA LEU A 113 -9.10 1.72 -22.56
C LEU A 113 -7.85 2.58 -22.30
N THR A 114 -7.93 3.90 -22.47
CA THR A 114 -6.79 4.80 -22.31
C THR A 114 -6.35 4.91 -20.86
N SER A 115 -7.28 4.88 -19.89
CA SER A 115 -6.94 4.93 -18.46
C SER A 115 -6.10 3.74 -18.01
N GLN A 116 -6.24 2.57 -18.64
CA GLN A 116 -5.43 1.39 -18.33
C GLN A 116 -3.99 1.56 -18.80
N VAL A 117 -3.80 2.04 -20.04
CA VAL A 117 -2.46 2.34 -20.57
C VAL A 117 -1.82 3.47 -19.77
N GLN A 118 -2.56 4.54 -19.50
CA GLN A 118 -2.08 5.65 -18.69
C GLN A 118 -1.72 5.19 -17.27
N GLY A 119 -2.49 4.27 -16.68
CA GLY A 119 -2.18 3.72 -15.37
C GLY A 119 -0.83 2.99 -15.32
N ILE A 120 -0.47 2.26 -16.39
CA ILE A 120 0.85 1.63 -16.52
C ILE A 120 1.95 2.70 -16.68
N VAL A 121 1.73 3.71 -17.52
CA VAL A 121 2.69 4.81 -17.72
C VAL A 121 2.91 5.61 -16.44
N ASP A 122 1.84 5.94 -15.71
CA ASP A 122 1.89 6.67 -14.43
C ASP A 122 2.52 5.86 -13.30
N SER A 123 2.66 4.54 -13.47
CA SER A 123 3.22 3.63 -12.48
C SER A 123 4.60 3.09 -12.91
N VAL A 124 5.23 3.66 -13.93
CA VAL A 124 6.48 3.13 -14.50
C VAL A 124 7.59 3.02 -13.46
N ASP A 125 7.72 4.00 -12.57
CA ASP A 125 8.78 4.00 -11.54
C ASP A 125 8.62 2.81 -10.58
N ILE A 126 7.38 2.50 -10.19
CA ILE A 126 7.05 1.37 -9.33
C ILE A 126 7.29 0.05 -10.08
N ILE A 127 6.86 -0.02 -11.35
CA ILE A 127 7.05 -1.21 -12.20
C ILE A 127 8.54 -1.51 -12.38
N VAL A 128 9.35 -0.50 -12.72
CA VAL A 128 10.79 -0.64 -12.90
C VAL A 128 11.46 -1.10 -11.59
N PHE A 129 11.07 -0.51 -10.46
CA PHE A 129 11.54 -0.95 -9.15
C PHE A 129 11.22 -2.43 -8.88
N ILE A 130 9.97 -2.85 -9.06
CA ILE A 130 9.52 -4.24 -8.85
C ILE A 130 10.33 -5.19 -9.74
N LEU A 131 10.51 -4.87 -11.02
CA LEU A 131 11.23 -5.72 -11.97
C LEU A 131 12.72 -5.84 -11.63
N ILE A 132 13.39 -4.74 -11.26
CA ILE A 132 14.80 -4.76 -10.84
C ILE A 132 14.96 -5.59 -9.56
N LEU A 133 14.08 -5.39 -8.58
CA LEU A 133 14.11 -6.14 -7.33
C LEU A 133 13.87 -7.64 -7.58
N GLY A 134 12.93 -8.00 -8.45
CA GLY A 134 12.72 -9.38 -8.90
C GLY A 134 13.96 -9.98 -9.54
N GLY A 135 14.66 -9.22 -10.38
CA GLY A 135 15.90 -9.69 -11.00
C GLY A 135 17.02 -9.90 -9.98
N VAL A 136 17.17 -9.02 -8.99
CA VAL A 136 18.12 -9.22 -7.89
C VAL A 136 17.79 -10.49 -7.11
N ILE A 137 16.52 -10.72 -6.78
CA ILE A 137 16.08 -11.94 -6.09
C ILE A 137 16.41 -13.17 -6.92
N GLY A 138 16.15 -13.14 -8.24
CA GLY A 138 16.48 -14.21 -9.16
C GLY A 138 17.98 -14.57 -9.13
N ILE A 139 18.86 -13.57 -9.09
CA ILE A 139 20.31 -13.80 -8.91
C ILE A 139 20.61 -14.44 -7.57
N VAL A 140 20.09 -13.89 -6.46
CA VAL A 140 20.38 -14.41 -5.12
C VAL A 140 19.87 -15.84 -4.97
N ASN A 141 18.69 -16.16 -5.50
CA ASN A 141 18.15 -17.52 -5.56
C ASN A 141 19.07 -18.45 -6.35
N ALA A 142 19.54 -18.03 -7.53
CA ALA A 142 20.43 -18.83 -8.37
C ALA A 142 21.80 -19.15 -7.74
N THR A 143 22.21 -18.43 -6.68
CA THR A 143 23.40 -18.77 -5.89
C THR A 143 23.18 -19.92 -4.90
N GLY A 144 21.94 -20.36 -4.68
CA GLY A 144 21.55 -21.32 -3.65
C GLY A 144 21.66 -20.76 -2.22
N ALA A 145 21.83 -19.44 -2.07
CA ALA A 145 21.96 -18.83 -0.76
C ALA A 145 20.65 -18.85 0.04
N MET A 146 19.51 -18.74 -0.65
CA MET A 146 18.19 -18.87 -0.02
C MET A 146 17.99 -20.29 0.53
N ASP A 147 18.27 -21.34 -0.25
CA ASP A 147 18.09 -22.73 0.17
C ASP A 147 18.88 -23.07 1.45
N ALA A 148 20.15 -22.64 1.48
CA ALA A 148 21.00 -22.79 2.65
C ALA A 148 20.45 -22.02 3.88
N GLY A 149 19.89 -20.83 3.65
CA GLY A 149 19.22 -20.01 4.68
C GLY A 149 17.99 -20.69 5.26
N MET A 150 17.15 -21.23 4.39
CA MET A 150 15.87 -21.84 4.75
C MET A 150 16.05 -23.11 5.59
N LYS A 151 17.01 -23.99 5.26
CA LYS A 151 17.28 -25.20 6.05
C LYS A 151 17.73 -24.88 7.48
N ARG A 152 18.69 -23.95 7.63
CA ARG A 152 19.19 -23.53 8.95
C ARG A 152 18.08 -22.84 9.77
N LEU A 153 17.24 -22.06 9.11
CA LEU A 153 16.12 -21.42 9.78
C LEU A 153 15.06 -22.43 10.23
N SER A 154 14.77 -23.45 9.41
CA SER A 154 13.87 -24.56 9.76
C SER A 154 14.33 -25.29 11.03
N GLU A 155 15.62 -25.60 11.15
CA GLU A 155 16.21 -26.21 12.34
C GLU A 155 16.06 -25.34 13.60
N VAL A 156 16.31 -24.03 13.48
CA VAL A 156 16.18 -23.06 14.58
C VAL A 156 14.73 -22.84 15.00
N LEU A 157 13.78 -22.97 14.06
CA LEU A 157 12.36 -22.76 14.28
C LEU A 157 11.63 -23.98 14.85
N ASN A 158 12.30 -25.13 14.98
CA ASN A 158 11.72 -26.32 15.61
C ASN A 158 11.25 -26.01 17.04
N GLY A 159 9.93 -26.12 17.27
CA GLY A 159 9.28 -25.80 18.54
C GLY A 159 9.06 -24.30 18.80
N LYS A 160 9.48 -23.42 17.89
CA LYS A 160 9.38 -21.96 17.97
C LYS A 160 8.62 -21.34 16.79
N GLN A 161 7.77 -22.10 16.12
CA GLN A 161 7.08 -21.69 14.89
C GLN A 161 6.27 -20.39 15.06
N LYS A 162 5.71 -20.14 16.25
CA LYS A 162 4.97 -18.89 16.52
C LYS A 162 5.86 -17.65 16.46
N TRP A 163 7.14 -17.78 16.83
CA TRP A 163 8.10 -16.67 16.77
C TRP A 163 8.36 -16.20 15.34
N LEU A 164 8.23 -17.10 14.35
CA LEU A 164 8.32 -16.71 12.94
C LEU A 164 7.26 -15.64 12.61
N ILE A 165 5.99 -15.88 12.96
CA ILE A 165 4.90 -14.91 12.74
C ILE A 165 5.16 -13.61 13.50
N ILE A 166 5.53 -13.72 14.79
CA ILE A 166 5.75 -12.55 15.65
C ILE A 166 6.86 -11.66 15.08
N ILE A 167 8.03 -12.23 14.79
CA ILE A 167 9.20 -11.47 14.36
C ILE A 167 8.96 -10.87 12.98
N VAL A 168 8.50 -11.68 12.03
CA VAL A 168 8.30 -11.23 10.64
C VAL A 168 7.23 -10.14 10.57
N MET A 169 6.06 -10.36 11.18
CA MET A 169 4.99 -9.36 11.16
C MET A 169 5.41 -8.07 11.88
N SER A 170 6.11 -8.17 13.01
CA SER A 170 6.56 -6.98 13.75
C SER A 170 7.58 -6.16 12.97
N LEU A 171 8.57 -6.83 12.34
CA LEU A 171 9.58 -6.14 11.53
C LEU A 171 8.96 -5.46 10.31
N ILE A 172 8.03 -6.13 9.63
CA ILE A 172 7.34 -5.56 8.47
C ILE A 172 6.41 -4.41 8.91
N ALA A 173 5.71 -4.55 10.04
CA ALA A 173 4.88 -3.48 10.60
C ALA A 173 5.69 -2.27 11.03
N LEU A 174 6.92 -2.48 11.52
CA LEU A 174 7.88 -1.40 11.79
C LEU A 174 8.27 -0.69 10.49
N GLY A 175 8.53 -1.43 9.41
CA GLY A 175 8.77 -0.81 8.10
C GLY A 175 7.57 0.01 7.61
N GLY A 176 6.36 -0.53 7.74
CA GLY A 176 5.12 0.13 7.32
C GLY A 176 4.85 1.44 8.08
N THR A 177 5.06 1.44 9.40
CA THR A 177 4.80 2.64 10.23
C THR A 177 5.86 3.73 10.06
N THR A 178 7.09 3.34 9.70
CA THR A 178 8.24 4.27 9.65
C THR A 178 8.47 4.87 8.28
N PHE A 179 8.62 4.06 7.24
CA PHE A 179 8.92 4.54 5.87
C PHE A 179 7.87 4.09 4.85
N GLY A 180 6.79 3.46 5.29
CA GLY A 180 5.70 3.05 4.42
C GLY A 180 5.99 1.81 3.60
N LEU A 181 6.78 0.87 4.15
CA LEU A 181 7.08 -0.43 3.53
C LEU A 181 5.79 -1.10 3.05
N ALA A 182 5.53 -1.13 1.74
CA ALA A 182 4.30 -1.63 1.15
C ALA A 182 4.61 -2.42 -0.12
N GLU A 183 4.97 -1.77 -1.21
CA GLU A 183 5.31 -2.42 -2.48
C GLU A 183 6.53 -3.33 -2.36
N GLU A 184 7.49 -2.97 -1.51
CA GLU A 184 8.72 -3.74 -1.31
C GLU A 184 8.44 -5.07 -0.59
N THR A 185 7.29 -5.22 0.08
CA THR A 185 6.92 -6.48 0.74
C THR A 185 6.76 -7.64 -0.24
N ILE A 186 6.48 -7.33 -1.52
CA ILE A 186 6.31 -8.32 -2.58
C ILE A 186 7.58 -9.17 -2.75
N ALA A 187 8.75 -8.55 -2.58
CA ALA A 187 10.04 -9.22 -2.64
C ALA A 187 10.29 -10.23 -1.52
N PHE A 188 9.60 -10.07 -0.39
CA PHE A 188 9.76 -10.99 0.73
C PHE A 188 8.93 -12.26 0.56
N TYR A 189 7.93 -12.28 -0.33
CA TYR A 189 7.10 -13.47 -0.52
C TYR A 189 7.91 -14.69 -0.98
N PRO A 190 8.68 -14.63 -2.10
CA PRO A 190 9.45 -15.81 -2.55
C PRO A 190 10.44 -16.32 -1.50
N ILE A 191 10.88 -15.45 -0.59
CA ILE A 191 11.84 -15.78 0.47
C ILE A 191 11.12 -16.42 1.68
N LEU A 192 10.02 -15.81 2.12
CA LEU A 192 9.34 -16.20 3.35
C LEU A 192 8.41 -17.39 3.17
N ILE A 193 7.74 -17.52 2.02
CA ILE A 193 6.76 -18.60 1.80
C ILE A 193 7.34 -19.99 2.08
N PRO A 194 8.50 -20.38 1.51
CA PRO A 194 9.05 -21.70 1.79
C PRO A 194 9.37 -21.91 3.28
N ILE A 195 9.84 -20.86 3.98
CA ILE A 195 10.11 -20.90 5.42
C ILE A 195 8.83 -21.20 6.22
N PHE A 196 7.72 -20.58 5.84
CA PHE A 196 6.41 -20.83 6.47
C PHE A 196 5.93 -22.26 6.20
N LEU A 197 6.07 -22.76 4.97
CA LEU A 197 5.70 -24.12 4.60
C LEU A 197 6.53 -25.18 5.34
N LEU A 198 7.84 -24.94 5.49
CA LEU A 198 8.75 -25.79 6.28
C LEU A 198 8.41 -25.78 7.78
N ALA A 199 7.96 -24.64 8.31
CA ALA A 199 7.45 -24.54 9.68
C ALA A 199 6.08 -25.22 9.88
N GLY A 200 5.49 -25.77 8.81
CA GLY A 200 4.21 -26.48 8.82
C GLY A 200 2.98 -25.57 8.70
N TYR A 201 3.17 -24.29 8.36
CA TYR A 201 2.07 -23.40 8.03
C TYR A 201 1.67 -23.52 6.55
N ASP A 202 0.58 -22.85 6.16
CA ASP A 202 0.16 -22.71 4.77
C ASP A 202 0.62 -21.38 4.15
N THR A 203 0.51 -21.28 2.82
CA THR A 203 0.81 -20.05 2.06
C THR A 203 -0.03 -18.86 2.54
N LEU A 204 -1.28 -19.10 2.96
CA LEU A 204 -2.13 -18.04 3.50
C LEU A 204 -1.58 -17.45 4.81
N THR A 205 -0.99 -18.25 5.69
CA THR A 205 -0.33 -17.75 6.92
C THR A 205 0.89 -16.90 6.57
N ALA A 206 1.66 -17.27 5.54
CA ALA A 206 2.78 -16.48 5.06
C ALA A 206 2.31 -15.11 4.52
N ILE A 207 1.30 -15.11 3.64
CA ILE A 207 0.69 -13.88 3.11
C ILE A 207 0.11 -13.04 4.24
N ALA A 208 -0.66 -13.63 5.15
CA ALA A 208 -1.23 -12.92 6.28
C ALA A 208 -0.15 -12.28 7.16
N THR A 209 0.97 -12.96 7.39
CA THR A 209 2.06 -12.42 8.21
C THR A 209 2.69 -11.20 7.57
N VAL A 210 3.03 -11.29 6.29
CA VAL A 210 3.68 -10.21 5.54
C VAL A 210 2.70 -9.08 5.27
N TYR A 211 1.57 -9.37 4.63
CA TYR A 211 0.61 -8.37 4.20
C TYR A 211 -0.07 -7.65 5.35
N LEU A 212 -0.51 -8.35 6.41
CA LEU A 212 -1.06 -7.66 7.58
C LEU A 212 0.01 -6.85 8.29
N GLY A 213 1.26 -7.32 8.32
CA GLY A 213 2.39 -6.54 8.85
C GLY A 213 2.48 -5.18 8.19
N THR A 214 2.59 -5.14 6.86
CA THR A 214 2.68 -3.87 6.12
C THR A 214 1.41 -3.05 6.21
N ALA A 215 0.25 -3.67 5.92
CA ALA A 215 -1.00 -2.95 5.81
C ALA A 215 -1.43 -2.34 7.15
N ILE A 216 -1.32 -3.09 8.25
CA ILE A 216 -1.63 -2.57 9.59
C ILE A 216 -0.56 -1.59 10.07
N GLY A 217 0.72 -1.85 9.78
CA GLY A 217 1.81 -0.94 10.09
C GLY A 217 1.62 0.43 9.43
N THR A 218 1.24 0.44 8.16
CA THR A 218 0.95 1.66 7.38
C THR A 218 -0.37 2.30 7.81
N MET A 219 -1.42 1.51 8.05
CA MET A 219 -2.71 1.98 8.57
C MET A 219 -2.52 2.76 9.86
N SER A 220 -1.77 2.21 10.82
CA SER A 220 -1.49 2.84 12.11
C SER A 220 -0.13 3.56 12.14
N SER A 221 0.24 4.18 11.02
CA SER A 221 1.58 4.78 10.87
C SER A 221 1.85 5.93 11.83
N THR A 222 3.08 6.01 12.33
CA THR A 222 3.52 7.06 13.27
C THR A 222 4.30 8.16 12.57
N ILE A 223 5.24 7.79 11.69
CA ILE A 223 6.18 8.73 11.05
C ILE A 223 6.31 8.54 9.54
N ASN A 224 5.45 7.71 8.93
CA ASN A 224 5.48 7.43 7.50
C ASN A 224 5.44 8.73 6.65
N PRO A 225 6.47 8.99 5.82
CA PRO A 225 6.58 10.21 5.03
C PRO A 225 5.50 10.31 3.95
N PHE A 226 4.95 9.18 3.48
CA PHE A 226 4.00 9.11 2.38
C PHE A 226 2.53 9.19 2.82
N SER A 227 2.26 9.16 4.12
CA SER A 227 0.91 9.28 4.70
C SER A 227 0.89 10.33 5.81
N THR A 228 1.22 9.95 7.05
CA THR A 228 1.08 10.76 8.26
C THR A 228 1.81 12.09 8.16
N VAL A 229 3.03 12.11 7.62
CA VAL A 229 3.82 13.37 7.51
C VAL A 229 3.19 14.30 6.47
N ILE A 230 2.88 13.82 5.27
CA ILE A 230 2.22 14.63 4.24
C ILE A 230 0.86 15.13 4.73
N ALA A 231 0.08 14.25 5.36
CA ALA A 231 -1.23 14.61 5.91
C ALA A 231 -1.12 15.69 7.00
N SER A 232 -0.16 15.56 7.92
CA SER A 232 0.09 16.55 8.97
C SER A 232 0.49 17.90 8.40
N ASN A 233 1.43 17.90 7.46
CA ASN A 233 1.86 19.13 6.78
C ASN A 233 0.70 19.78 6.00
N ALA A 234 -0.13 18.98 5.32
CA ALA A 234 -1.29 19.43 4.59
C ALA A 234 -2.43 19.94 5.51
N ALA A 235 -2.53 19.40 6.73
CA ALA A 235 -3.44 19.83 7.79
C ALA A 235 -2.92 21.06 8.57
N GLY A 236 -1.66 21.45 8.36
CA GLY A 236 -1.02 22.58 9.02
C GLY A 236 -0.49 22.30 10.43
N ILE A 237 -0.33 21.02 10.79
CA ILE A 237 0.15 20.58 12.10
C ILE A 237 1.44 19.76 11.95
N THR A 238 2.04 19.35 13.07
CA THR A 238 3.25 18.51 13.05
C THR A 238 2.85 17.04 13.20
N PHE A 239 3.56 16.12 12.53
CA PHE A 239 3.27 14.69 12.62
C PHE A 239 3.47 14.10 14.03
N THR A 240 4.15 14.82 14.91
CA THR A 240 4.30 14.48 16.33
C THR A 240 3.01 14.70 17.12
N ASP A 241 2.09 15.51 16.60
CA ASP A 241 0.81 15.82 17.25
C ASP A 241 -0.08 14.57 17.18
N GLY A 242 -0.58 14.09 18.33
CA GLY A 242 -1.32 12.82 18.44
C GLY A 242 -0.45 11.55 18.47
N MET A 243 0.88 11.67 18.51
CA MET A 243 1.80 10.52 18.47
C MET A 243 1.55 9.46 19.56
N PRO A 244 1.26 9.80 20.84
CA PRO A 244 0.98 8.79 21.85
C PRO A 244 -0.21 7.89 21.47
N LEU A 245 -1.30 8.47 20.94
CA LEU A 245 -2.47 7.71 20.50
C LEU A 245 -2.14 6.81 19.31
N ARG A 246 -1.37 7.32 18.33
CA ARG A 246 -0.91 6.53 17.17
C ARG A 246 -0.03 5.35 17.58
N VAL A 247 0.92 5.55 18.51
CA VAL A 247 1.79 4.47 19.00
C VAL A 247 0.98 3.40 19.71
N LEU A 248 0.05 3.80 20.59
CA LEU A 248 -0.82 2.84 21.29
C LEU A 248 -1.71 2.08 20.30
N MET A 249 -2.29 2.77 19.32
CA MET A 249 -3.09 2.14 18.28
C MET A 249 -2.26 1.16 17.43
N TRP A 250 -1.03 1.54 17.08
CA TRP A 250 -0.11 0.68 16.33
C TRP A 250 0.21 -0.60 17.10
N VAL A 251 0.61 -0.49 18.38
CA VAL A 251 0.87 -1.66 19.23
C VAL A 251 -0.36 -2.54 19.35
N ALA A 252 -1.54 -1.95 19.58
CA ALA A 252 -2.79 -2.70 19.74
C ALA A 252 -3.21 -3.41 18.43
N ALA A 253 -3.17 -2.72 17.29
CA ALA A 253 -3.59 -3.27 16.01
C ALA A 253 -2.62 -4.33 15.47
N VAL A 254 -1.31 -4.10 15.60
CA VAL A 254 -0.28 -5.09 15.24
C VAL A 254 -0.37 -6.30 16.17
N GLY A 255 -0.47 -6.08 17.49
CA GLY A 255 -0.62 -7.16 18.47
C GLY A 255 -1.86 -8.02 18.21
N LEU A 256 -3.00 -7.38 17.92
CA LEU A 256 -4.23 -8.07 17.54
C LEU A 256 -4.04 -8.91 16.26
N SER A 257 -3.37 -8.36 15.25
CA SER A 257 -3.10 -9.06 13.98
C SER A 257 -2.14 -10.23 14.14
N ILE A 258 -1.10 -10.09 14.97
CA ILE A 258 -0.18 -11.17 15.33
C ILE A 258 -0.95 -12.31 16.00
N VAL A 259 -1.74 -12.00 17.03
CA VAL A 259 -2.51 -13.01 17.77
C VAL A 259 -3.52 -13.70 16.85
N TYR A 260 -4.17 -12.96 15.95
CA TYR A 260 -5.11 -13.50 14.97
C TYR A 260 -4.42 -14.49 14.01
N THR A 261 -3.30 -14.09 13.42
CA THR A 261 -2.54 -14.92 12.48
C THR A 261 -1.93 -16.14 13.15
N ILE A 262 -1.40 -16.02 14.38
CA ILE A 262 -0.93 -17.18 15.17
C ILE A 262 -2.07 -18.16 15.42
N ARG A 263 -3.26 -17.68 15.79
CA ARG A 263 -4.41 -18.56 16.04
C ARG A 263 -4.83 -19.33 14.79
N TYR A 264 -4.84 -18.68 13.63
CA TYR A 264 -5.11 -19.35 12.36
C TYR A 264 -3.99 -20.33 12.00
N GLY A 265 -2.73 -19.87 11.94
CA GLY A 265 -1.59 -20.67 11.53
C GLY A 265 -1.39 -21.89 12.41
N GLU A 266 -1.53 -21.78 13.74
CA GLU A 266 -1.41 -22.92 14.64
C GLU A 266 -2.56 -23.93 14.49
N LYS A 267 -3.74 -23.48 14.07
CA LYS A 267 -4.86 -24.38 13.77
C LYS A 267 -4.53 -25.22 12.53
N VAL A 268 -3.99 -24.58 11.49
CA VAL A 268 -3.56 -25.23 10.25
C VAL A 268 -2.38 -26.17 10.49
N ARG A 269 -1.37 -25.72 11.25
CA ARG A 269 -0.16 -26.50 11.54
C ARG A 269 -0.46 -27.79 12.30
N LYS A 270 -1.45 -27.77 13.20
CA LYS A 270 -1.88 -28.94 13.98
C LYS A 270 -2.78 -29.87 13.18
N ASP A 271 -3.61 -29.31 12.32
CA ASP A 271 -4.54 -30.06 11.47
C ASP A 271 -4.72 -29.32 10.13
N PRO A 272 -4.01 -29.77 9.07
CA PRO A 272 -4.02 -29.14 7.74
C PRO A 272 -5.42 -29.02 7.13
N ALA A 273 -6.39 -29.86 7.52
CA ALA A 273 -7.76 -29.79 7.01
C ALA A 273 -8.48 -28.47 7.40
N ASN A 274 -7.95 -27.75 8.40
CA ASN A 274 -8.46 -26.44 8.79
C ASN A 274 -7.99 -25.28 7.91
N SER A 275 -7.06 -25.53 6.98
CA SER A 275 -6.59 -24.49 6.07
C SER A 275 -7.69 -24.03 5.12
N LEU A 276 -7.79 -22.72 4.93
CA LEU A 276 -8.65 -22.13 3.90
C LEU A 276 -8.11 -22.38 2.47
N VAL A 277 -6.85 -22.80 2.36
CA VAL A 277 -6.17 -23.17 1.11
C VAL A 277 -5.83 -24.66 1.07
N ALA A 278 -6.51 -25.50 1.86
CA ALA A 278 -6.24 -26.95 1.96
C ALA A 278 -6.26 -27.66 0.60
N ASP A 279 -7.06 -27.17 -0.35
CA ASP A 279 -7.21 -27.69 -1.71
C ASP A 279 -6.00 -27.48 -2.63
N GLN A 280 -5.11 -26.54 -2.30
CA GLN A 280 -3.91 -26.22 -3.08
C GLN A 280 -2.60 -26.47 -2.32
N MET A 281 -2.66 -26.95 -1.08
CA MET A 281 -1.46 -27.13 -0.23
C MET A 281 -0.40 -28.04 -0.85
N GLU A 282 -0.79 -29.10 -1.57
CA GLU A 282 0.17 -29.99 -2.25
C GLU A 282 0.89 -29.25 -3.39
N ALA A 283 0.13 -28.57 -4.25
CA ALA A 283 0.67 -27.77 -5.35
C ALA A 283 1.57 -26.63 -4.85
N ASP A 284 1.17 -25.96 -3.75
CA ASP A 284 1.98 -24.91 -3.12
C ASP A 284 3.32 -25.48 -2.60
N ARG A 285 3.32 -26.71 -2.04
CA ARG A 285 4.56 -27.35 -1.60
C ARG A 285 5.46 -27.71 -2.78
N GLU A 286 4.92 -28.28 -3.85
CA GLU A 286 5.68 -28.59 -5.07
C GLU A 286 6.25 -27.33 -5.73
N GLN A 287 5.51 -26.22 -5.72
CA GLN A 287 5.95 -24.96 -6.32
C GLN A 287 7.08 -24.27 -5.53
N PHE A 288 7.01 -24.31 -4.19
CA PHE A 288 7.87 -23.49 -3.32
C PHE A 288 8.91 -24.28 -2.51
N LEU A 289 8.84 -25.61 -2.49
CA LEU A 289 9.82 -26.47 -1.85
C LEU A 289 10.48 -27.38 -2.89
N ASP A 290 11.75 -27.15 -3.18
CA ASP A 290 12.54 -28.09 -3.99
C ASP A 290 12.80 -29.38 -3.20
N GLU A 291 12.61 -30.54 -3.83
CA GLU A 291 12.85 -31.86 -3.22
C GLU A 291 14.33 -32.06 -2.80
N GLU A 292 15.27 -31.32 -3.40
CA GLU A 292 16.71 -31.35 -3.06
C GLU A 292 17.09 -30.59 -1.77
N MET A 293 16.13 -29.94 -1.09
CA MET A 293 16.38 -29.22 0.17
C MET A 293 16.85 -30.12 1.33
N THR A 294 16.85 -31.45 1.17
CA THR A 294 17.28 -32.41 2.18
C THR A 294 18.80 -32.59 2.29
N GLU A 295 19.60 -32.26 1.27
CA GLU A 295 21.07 -32.43 1.34
C GLU A 295 21.73 -31.38 2.27
N GLU A 296 22.77 -31.78 3.02
CA GLU A 296 23.58 -30.85 3.85
C GLU A 296 24.41 -29.91 2.98
N LYS A 297 23.82 -28.79 2.54
CA LYS A 297 24.58 -27.70 1.92
C LYS A 297 25.08 -26.73 3.01
N VAL A 298 26.37 -26.82 3.34
CA VAL A 298 27.04 -25.84 4.22
C VAL A 298 27.07 -24.48 3.51
N PHE A 299 26.68 -23.41 4.22
CA PHE A 299 26.74 -22.04 3.70
C PHE A 299 28.14 -21.70 3.20
N THR A 300 28.29 -21.54 1.90
CA THR A 300 29.54 -21.06 1.31
C THR A 300 29.75 -19.58 1.64
N LEU A 301 31.00 -19.13 1.64
CA LEU A 301 31.32 -17.71 1.84
C LEU A 301 30.60 -16.83 0.80
N ARG A 302 30.52 -17.31 -0.46
CA ARG A 302 29.81 -16.61 -1.55
C ARG A 302 28.33 -16.42 -1.23
N GLN A 303 27.64 -17.48 -0.82
CA GLN A 303 26.22 -17.40 -0.43
C GLN A 303 25.98 -16.44 0.73
N LYS A 304 26.84 -16.46 1.76
CA LYS A 304 26.75 -15.51 2.88
C LYS A 304 26.94 -14.07 2.41
N LEU A 305 27.97 -13.81 1.60
CA LEU A 305 28.24 -12.48 1.07
C LEU A 305 27.11 -11.98 0.16
N SER A 306 26.55 -12.84 -0.70
CA SER A 306 25.40 -12.51 -1.55
C SER A 306 24.18 -12.08 -0.73
N LEU A 307 23.85 -12.80 0.36
CA LEU A 307 22.76 -12.41 1.27
C LEU A 307 23.06 -11.10 2.01
N ILE A 308 24.30 -10.91 2.48
CA ILE A 308 24.69 -9.68 3.18
C ILE A 308 24.58 -8.47 2.24
N ILE A 309 25.08 -8.58 1.01
CA ILE A 309 25.00 -7.52 0.00
C ILE A 309 23.54 -7.19 -0.33
N PHE A 310 22.70 -8.21 -0.48
CA PHE A 310 21.28 -8.03 -0.70
C PHE A 310 20.59 -7.33 0.49
N ALA A 311 20.87 -7.77 1.72
CA ALA A 311 20.34 -7.16 2.94
C ALA A 311 20.80 -5.71 3.13
N LEU A 312 22.07 -5.40 2.79
CA LEU A 312 22.59 -4.03 2.81
C LEU A 312 21.84 -3.12 1.83
N GLY A 313 21.35 -3.65 0.70
CA GLY A 313 20.46 -2.92 -0.21
C GLY A 313 19.22 -2.36 0.49
N PHE A 314 18.56 -3.17 1.33
CA PHE A 314 17.42 -2.71 2.13
C PHE A 314 17.83 -1.68 3.20
N VAL A 315 19.00 -1.82 3.82
CA VAL A 315 19.48 -0.84 4.81
C VAL A 315 19.72 0.53 4.15
N VAL A 316 20.40 0.53 2.99
CA VAL A 316 20.66 1.76 2.21
C VAL A 316 19.36 2.37 1.72
N MET A 317 18.42 1.55 1.26
CA MET A 317 17.06 1.99 0.87
C MET A 317 16.35 2.69 2.03
N ILE A 318 16.28 2.05 3.21
CA ILE A 318 15.60 2.63 4.39
C ILE A 318 16.23 3.97 4.77
N TRP A 319 17.56 4.03 4.79
CA TRP A 319 18.27 5.28 5.08
C TRP A 319 17.98 6.36 4.05
N GLY A 320 18.01 6.03 2.76
CA GLY A 320 17.74 6.97 1.68
C GLY A 320 16.32 7.52 1.67
N VAL A 321 15.31 6.66 1.91
CA VAL A 321 13.91 7.10 2.02
C VAL A 321 13.73 8.03 3.21
N GLN A 322 14.32 7.72 4.37
CA GLN A 322 14.12 8.51 5.58
C GLN A 322 14.93 9.81 5.62
N GLN A 323 16.16 9.82 5.10
CA GLN A 323 17.09 10.95 5.26
C GLN A 323 17.24 11.78 3.99
N LEU A 324 17.11 11.17 2.81
CA LEU A 324 17.35 11.83 1.52
C LEU A 324 16.06 12.06 0.71
N GLY A 325 14.91 11.61 1.21
CA GLY A 325 13.63 11.74 0.53
C GLY A 325 13.55 10.95 -0.77
N TRP A 326 14.30 9.85 -0.88
CA TRP A 326 14.31 8.99 -2.06
C TRP A 326 12.93 8.41 -2.35
N TYR A 327 12.62 8.30 -3.63
CA TYR A 327 11.41 7.69 -4.14
C TYR A 327 11.75 6.43 -4.94
N PHE A 328 10.79 5.87 -5.67
CA PHE A 328 10.96 4.56 -6.34
C PHE A 328 12.16 4.51 -7.30
N THR A 329 12.44 5.59 -8.01
CA THR A 329 13.57 5.65 -8.96
C THR A 329 14.91 5.49 -8.27
N GLU A 330 15.18 6.23 -7.19
CA GLU A 330 16.43 6.12 -6.44
C GLU A 330 16.56 4.76 -5.76
N ILE A 331 15.44 4.20 -5.26
CA ILE A 331 15.42 2.86 -4.68
C ILE A 331 15.77 1.80 -5.75
N ALA A 332 15.22 1.93 -6.96
CA ALA A 332 15.54 1.06 -8.08
C ALA A 332 17.04 1.13 -8.43
N VAL A 333 17.65 2.32 -8.38
CA VAL A 333 19.10 2.51 -8.58
C VAL A 333 19.91 1.77 -7.50
N VAL A 334 19.49 1.78 -6.23
CA VAL A 334 20.16 1.02 -5.16
C VAL A 334 20.19 -0.48 -5.49
N PHE A 335 19.05 -1.07 -5.87
CA PHE A 335 18.99 -2.50 -6.17
C PHE A 335 19.69 -2.85 -7.51
N LEU A 336 19.73 -1.92 -8.46
CA LEU A 336 20.57 -2.07 -9.65
C LEU A 336 22.07 -2.05 -9.28
N ALA A 337 22.49 -1.17 -8.38
CA ALA A 337 23.87 -1.17 -7.88
C ALA A 337 24.20 -2.48 -7.14
N VAL A 338 23.27 -2.99 -6.32
CA VAL A 338 23.38 -4.33 -5.69
C VAL A 338 23.58 -5.41 -6.74
N THR A 339 22.83 -5.36 -7.86
CA THR A 339 23.03 -6.29 -8.99
C THR A 339 24.47 -6.27 -9.49
N TYR A 340 25.03 -5.09 -9.74
CA TYR A 340 26.41 -4.97 -10.22
C TYR A 340 27.44 -5.46 -9.21
N VAL A 341 27.24 -5.22 -7.91
CA VAL A 341 28.11 -5.77 -6.86
C VAL A 341 28.02 -7.31 -6.82
N LEU A 342 26.82 -7.87 -6.98
CA LEU A 342 26.61 -9.32 -6.98
C LEU A 342 27.33 -10.03 -8.13
N VAL A 343 27.62 -9.36 -9.25
CA VAL A 343 28.40 -9.95 -10.36
C VAL A 343 29.74 -10.53 -9.87
N PHE A 344 30.41 -9.83 -8.95
CA PHE A 344 31.73 -10.23 -8.44
C PHE A 344 31.69 -11.32 -7.36
N VAL A 345 30.52 -11.53 -6.73
CA VAL A 345 30.38 -12.35 -5.52
C VAL A 345 29.55 -13.62 -5.74
N ALA A 346 28.51 -13.53 -6.59
CA ALA A 346 27.56 -14.60 -6.85
C ALA A 346 28.23 -15.86 -7.43
N GLY A 347 29.38 -15.73 -8.10
CA GLY A 347 30.12 -16.85 -8.66
C GLY A 347 29.37 -17.57 -9.79
N LEU A 348 28.39 -16.90 -10.40
CA LEU A 348 27.65 -17.37 -11.56
C LEU A 348 28.38 -16.94 -12.83
N GLY A 349 28.42 -17.80 -13.85
CA GLY A 349 28.88 -17.39 -15.18
C GLY A 349 27.93 -16.34 -15.80
N GLU A 350 28.46 -15.45 -16.63
CA GLU A 350 27.74 -14.31 -17.22
C GLU A 350 26.34 -14.67 -17.74
N LYS A 351 26.24 -15.71 -18.58
CA LYS A 351 24.95 -16.17 -19.14
C LYS A 351 23.95 -16.56 -18.07
N LYS A 352 24.39 -17.33 -17.07
CA LYS A 352 23.54 -17.77 -15.96
C LYS A 352 23.14 -16.58 -15.09
N PHE A 353 24.04 -15.63 -14.86
CA PHE A 353 23.77 -14.42 -14.09
C PHE A 353 22.67 -13.58 -14.74
N VAL A 354 22.83 -13.26 -16.03
CA VAL A 354 21.85 -12.47 -16.80
C VAL A 354 20.52 -13.22 -16.91
N GLN A 355 20.54 -14.52 -17.21
CA GLN A 355 19.33 -15.33 -17.28
C GLN A 355 18.58 -15.36 -15.94
N SER A 356 19.29 -15.47 -14.82
CA SER A 356 18.68 -15.46 -13.48
C SER A 356 18.04 -14.11 -13.17
N PHE A 357 18.68 -13.00 -13.55
CA PHE A 357 18.10 -11.66 -13.44
C PHE A 357 16.83 -11.53 -14.27
N VAL A 358 16.87 -11.90 -15.55
CA VAL A 358 15.72 -11.78 -16.45
C VAL A 358 14.57 -12.67 -15.99
N SER A 359 14.85 -13.90 -15.56
CA SER A 359 13.83 -14.82 -15.05
C SER A 359 13.17 -14.27 -13.78
N GLY A 360 13.95 -13.80 -12.81
CA GLY A 360 13.39 -13.22 -11.59
C GLY A 360 12.57 -11.96 -11.83
N ALA A 361 12.97 -11.13 -12.81
CA ALA A 361 12.16 -9.99 -13.24
C ALA A 361 10.86 -10.44 -13.94
N ALA A 362 10.92 -11.49 -14.78
CA ALA A 362 9.75 -12.03 -15.48
C ALA A 362 8.71 -12.60 -14.50
N ASP A 363 9.15 -13.23 -13.41
CA ASP A 363 8.26 -13.75 -12.36
C ASP A 363 7.41 -12.65 -11.70
N LEU A 364 7.90 -11.42 -11.67
CA LEU A 364 7.19 -10.25 -11.12
C LEU A 364 6.46 -9.40 -12.17
N LEU A 365 6.54 -9.74 -13.46
CA LEU A 365 5.94 -8.94 -14.53
C LEU A 365 4.41 -8.83 -14.39
N GLY A 366 3.73 -9.94 -14.09
CA GLY A 366 2.28 -9.94 -13.88
C GLY A 366 1.86 -9.07 -12.70
N VAL A 367 2.66 -9.09 -11.63
CA VAL A 367 2.45 -8.24 -10.45
C VAL A 367 2.63 -6.77 -10.81
N ALA A 368 3.70 -6.41 -11.52
CA ALA A 368 3.99 -5.04 -11.92
C ALA A 368 2.89 -4.46 -12.83
N LEU A 369 2.41 -5.24 -13.80
CA LEU A 369 1.30 -4.83 -14.68
C LEU A 369 -0.03 -4.70 -13.93
N THR A 370 -0.27 -5.54 -12.91
CA THR A 370 -1.46 -5.44 -12.04
C THR A 370 -1.48 -4.10 -11.30
N VAL A 371 -0.32 -3.61 -10.84
CA VAL A 371 -0.20 -2.28 -10.20
C VAL A 371 -0.62 -1.16 -11.17
N GLY A 372 -0.11 -1.20 -12.41
CA GLY A 372 -0.47 -0.22 -13.44
C GLY A 372 -1.97 -0.22 -13.76
N LEU A 373 -2.60 -1.40 -13.83
CA LEU A 373 -4.05 -1.50 -14.01
C LEU A 373 -4.84 -0.99 -12.80
N ALA A 374 -4.39 -1.24 -11.58
CA ALA A 374 -5.04 -0.73 -10.38
C ALA A 374 -5.09 0.81 -10.38
N ARG A 375 -4.03 1.47 -10.88
CA ARG A 375 -3.96 2.93 -11.03
C ARG A 375 -5.05 3.52 -11.94
N SER A 376 -5.50 2.77 -12.93
CA SER A 376 -6.53 3.21 -13.90
C SER A 376 -7.86 3.63 -13.26
N VAL A 377 -8.23 3.00 -12.14
CA VAL A 377 -9.47 3.31 -11.41
C VAL A 377 -9.46 4.75 -10.90
N GLY A 378 -8.34 5.17 -10.30
CA GLY A 378 -8.14 6.55 -9.84
C GLY A 378 -8.16 7.53 -11.01
N ILE A 379 -7.50 7.19 -12.12
CA ILE A 379 -7.46 8.01 -13.34
C ILE A 379 -8.87 8.21 -13.92
N VAL A 380 -9.73 7.19 -13.92
CA VAL A 380 -11.13 7.32 -14.36
C VAL A 380 -11.89 8.32 -13.50
N MET A 381 -11.70 8.27 -12.18
CA MET A 381 -12.38 9.18 -11.26
C MET A 381 -11.90 10.62 -11.37
N GLU A 382 -10.58 10.81 -11.50
CA GLU A 382 -9.95 12.11 -11.70
C GLU A 382 -10.42 12.75 -13.01
N ASN A 383 -10.35 12.00 -14.11
CA ASN A 383 -10.82 12.46 -15.41
C ASN A 383 -12.33 12.76 -15.40
N SER A 384 -13.10 12.11 -14.53
CA SER A 384 -14.55 12.33 -14.44
C SER A 384 -14.95 13.42 -13.43
N TYR A 385 -13.97 13.99 -12.71
CA TYR A 385 -14.17 15.02 -11.69
C TYR A 385 -15.17 14.60 -10.61
N VAL A 386 -15.08 13.34 -10.17
CA VAL A 386 -16.02 12.74 -9.21
C VAL A 386 -15.47 12.80 -7.77
N SER A 387 -14.15 12.69 -7.62
CA SER A 387 -13.47 12.64 -6.31
C SER A 387 -13.82 13.86 -5.43
N ASP A 388 -13.73 15.06 -5.99
CA ASP A 388 -14.00 16.32 -5.30
C ASP A 388 -15.48 16.46 -4.91
N THR A 389 -16.39 15.97 -5.75
CA THR A 389 -17.83 15.96 -5.46
C THR A 389 -18.16 15.06 -4.28
N ILE A 390 -17.57 13.86 -4.23
CA ILE A 390 -17.75 12.93 -3.10
C ILE A 390 -17.22 13.57 -1.82
N MET A 391 -16.04 14.19 -1.90
CA MET A 391 -15.42 14.88 -0.76
C MET A 391 -16.27 16.05 -0.25
N ASN A 392 -16.76 16.92 -1.15
CA ASN A 392 -17.66 18.02 -0.82
C ASN A 392 -18.99 17.54 -0.23
N TYR A 393 -19.54 16.45 -0.74
CA TYR A 393 -20.76 15.86 -0.19
C TYR A 393 -20.53 15.45 1.27
N PHE A 394 -19.48 14.69 1.55
CA PHE A 394 -19.21 14.23 2.91
C PHE A 394 -18.82 15.37 3.86
N SER A 395 -18.03 16.36 3.41
CA SER A 395 -17.65 17.50 4.27
C SER A 395 -18.88 18.29 4.74
N ASN A 396 -19.89 18.45 3.88
CA ASN A 396 -21.14 19.11 4.25
C ASN A 396 -21.99 18.26 5.20
N GLN A 397 -21.99 16.93 5.04
CA GLN A 397 -22.79 16.03 5.88
C GLN A 397 -22.24 15.89 7.31
N ILE A 398 -20.91 15.95 7.47
CA ILE A 398 -20.28 15.84 8.80
C ILE A 398 -20.24 17.18 9.55
N SER A 399 -20.41 18.30 8.86
CA SER A 399 -20.43 19.63 9.47
C SER A 399 -21.62 19.76 10.43
N GLY A 400 -21.35 20.11 11.69
CA GLY A 400 -22.37 20.28 12.73
C GLY A 400 -22.71 19.03 13.56
N MET A 401 -22.03 17.90 13.32
CA MET A 401 -22.10 16.73 14.21
C MET A 401 -21.38 16.99 15.55
N ASN A 402 -21.80 16.28 16.62
CA ASN A 402 -21.03 16.24 17.87
C ASN A 402 -19.66 15.58 17.63
N ASN A 403 -18.64 16.04 18.36
CA ASN A 403 -17.24 15.64 18.34
C ASN A 403 -16.99 14.13 18.16
N ILE A 404 -17.62 13.26 18.96
CA ILE A 404 -17.38 11.81 18.87
C ILE A 404 -18.03 11.23 17.60
N LEU A 405 -19.24 11.66 17.28
CA LEU A 405 -19.93 11.19 16.08
C LEU A 405 -19.21 11.65 14.82
N PHE A 406 -18.77 12.91 14.80
CA PHE A 406 -18.02 13.52 13.72
C PHE A 406 -16.79 12.69 13.35
N ILE A 407 -15.94 12.35 14.34
CA ILE A 407 -14.71 11.62 14.05
C ILE A 407 -14.96 10.18 13.61
N CYS A 408 -15.96 9.52 14.19
CA CYS A 408 -16.34 8.16 13.81
C CYS A 408 -16.89 8.12 12.38
N VAL A 409 -17.77 9.07 12.02
CA VAL A 409 -18.31 9.18 10.67
C VAL A 409 -17.21 9.53 9.68
N LEU A 410 -16.30 10.45 10.03
CA LEU A 410 -15.17 10.82 9.19
C LEU A 410 -14.25 9.62 8.88
N PHE A 411 -14.03 8.72 9.85
CA PHE A 411 -13.34 7.46 9.60
C PHE A 411 -14.04 6.61 8.52
N PHE A 412 -15.38 6.46 8.58
CA PHE A 412 -16.13 5.75 7.54
C PHE A 412 -16.11 6.48 6.19
N VAL A 413 -16.08 7.82 6.19
CA VAL A 413 -15.89 8.61 4.97
C VAL A 413 -14.54 8.25 4.32
N TYR A 414 -13.47 8.13 5.11
CA TYR A 414 -12.16 7.73 4.60
C TYR A 414 -12.08 6.28 4.14
N ILE A 415 -12.90 5.36 4.69
CA ILE A 415 -13.08 4.02 4.11
C ILE A 415 -13.68 4.13 2.69
N ILE A 416 -14.72 4.93 2.51
CA ILE A 416 -15.40 5.08 1.21
C ILE A 416 -14.46 5.76 0.21
N LEU A 417 -13.84 6.88 0.60
CA LEU A 417 -12.88 7.59 -0.25
C LEU A 417 -11.67 6.71 -0.56
N GLY A 418 -11.15 5.99 0.43
CA GLY A 418 -10.01 5.09 0.29
C GLY A 418 -10.29 3.98 -0.71
N PHE A 419 -11.47 3.35 -0.69
CA PHE A 419 -11.86 2.30 -1.66
C PHE A 419 -11.60 2.73 -3.11
N PHE A 420 -11.87 4.00 -3.40
CA PHE A 420 -11.73 4.62 -4.70
C PHE A 420 -10.35 5.23 -4.95
N ILE A 421 -9.80 5.90 -3.94
CA ILE A 421 -8.54 6.64 -3.97
C ILE A 421 -7.55 5.94 -3.03
N GLN A 422 -6.91 4.88 -3.53
CA GLN A 422 -5.94 4.10 -2.74
C GLN A 422 -4.60 4.80 -2.52
N SER A 423 -4.31 5.91 -3.21
CA SER A 423 -3.08 6.68 -2.99
C SER A 423 -3.13 7.42 -1.66
N SER A 424 -2.28 7.02 -0.70
CA SER A 424 -2.18 7.70 0.61
C SER A 424 -1.83 9.17 0.45
N SER A 425 -0.68 9.49 -0.14
CA SER A 425 -0.24 10.87 -0.35
C SER A 425 -1.22 11.71 -1.16
N GLY A 426 -1.84 11.14 -2.20
CA GLY A 426 -2.84 11.82 -3.02
C GLY A 426 -4.10 12.18 -2.23
N LEU A 427 -4.65 11.24 -1.48
CA LEU A 427 -5.83 11.48 -0.65
C LEU A 427 -5.55 12.47 0.49
N ALA A 428 -4.35 12.44 1.06
CA ALA A 428 -3.92 13.39 2.08
C ALA A 428 -3.89 14.83 1.57
N VAL A 429 -3.18 15.11 0.46
CA VAL A 429 -3.07 16.48 -0.09
C VAL A 429 -4.42 17.01 -0.59
N LEU A 430 -5.28 16.12 -1.08
CA LEU A 430 -6.63 16.49 -1.53
C LEU A 430 -7.56 16.81 -0.36
N SER A 431 -7.57 15.98 0.69
CA SER A 431 -8.59 16.05 1.74
C SER A 431 -8.22 16.92 2.94
N MET A 432 -6.95 16.96 3.35
CA MET A 432 -6.55 17.64 4.58
C MET A 432 -6.84 19.15 4.58
N PRO A 433 -6.63 19.91 3.49
CA PRO A 433 -7.01 21.33 3.48
C PRO A 433 -8.50 21.57 3.75
N ILE A 434 -9.36 20.60 3.44
CA ILE A 434 -10.81 20.71 3.57
C ILE A 434 -11.29 20.11 4.90
N MET A 435 -10.81 18.92 5.26
CA MET A 435 -11.28 18.17 6.43
C MET A 435 -10.60 18.62 7.73
N ALA A 436 -9.33 19.03 7.69
CA ALA A 436 -8.63 19.43 8.91
C ALA A 436 -9.25 20.69 9.57
N PRO A 437 -9.63 21.76 8.84
CA PRO A 437 -10.30 22.91 9.45
C PRO A 437 -11.66 22.60 10.08
N LEU A 438 -12.32 21.50 9.71
CA LEU A 438 -13.57 21.09 10.36
C LEU A 438 -13.35 20.64 11.80
N ALA A 439 -12.15 20.17 12.15
CA ALA A 439 -11.78 19.87 13.53
C ALA A 439 -11.94 21.10 14.43
N ASP A 440 -11.51 22.27 13.96
CA ASP A 440 -11.61 23.53 14.72
C ASP A 440 -13.08 23.95 14.93
N VAL A 441 -13.94 23.66 13.96
CA VAL A 441 -15.37 23.99 14.02
C VAL A 441 -16.09 23.10 15.03
N VAL A 442 -15.72 21.82 15.08
CA VAL A 442 -16.32 20.84 16.00
C VAL A 442 -15.60 20.83 17.36
N GLY A 443 -14.44 21.47 17.48
CA GLY A 443 -13.68 21.57 18.74
C GLY A 443 -12.94 20.29 19.10
N ILE A 444 -12.26 19.67 18.13
CA ILE A 444 -11.36 18.52 18.36
C ILE A 444 -9.96 18.80 17.77
N ASP A 445 -8.95 18.05 18.20
CA ASP A 445 -7.60 18.16 17.64
C ASP A 445 -7.57 17.72 16.16
N ARG A 446 -6.89 18.51 15.31
CA ARG A 446 -6.66 18.17 13.89
C ARG A 446 -5.88 16.86 13.72
N ALA A 447 -5.08 16.44 14.69
CA ALA A 447 -4.39 15.15 14.71
C ALA A 447 -5.37 13.97 14.61
N LEU A 448 -6.57 14.08 15.19
CA LEU A 448 -7.59 13.04 15.09
C LEU A 448 -8.11 12.90 13.65
N ILE A 449 -8.18 13.99 12.87
CA ILE A 449 -8.54 13.94 11.45
C ILE A 449 -7.55 13.06 10.67
N ILE A 450 -6.27 13.22 10.98
CA ILE A 450 -5.18 12.44 10.38
C ILE A 450 -5.28 10.97 10.80
N ASP A 451 -5.64 10.71 12.05
CA ASP A 451 -5.84 9.35 12.55
C ASP A 451 -7.03 8.68 11.87
N ALA A 452 -8.18 9.36 11.77
CA ALA A 452 -9.35 8.86 11.06
C ALA A 452 -9.06 8.60 9.57
N TYR A 453 -8.26 9.47 8.94
CA TYR A 453 -7.76 9.30 7.58
C TYR A 453 -6.91 8.05 7.41
N ASN A 454 -5.83 7.93 8.18
CA ASN A 454 -4.89 6.83 8.10
C ASN A 454 -5.57 5.49 8.41
N TRP A 455 -6.39 5.47 9.46
CA TRP A 455 -7.07 4.27 9.92
C TRP A 455 -8.19 3.85 8.97
N GLY A 456 -8.94 4.81 8.42
CA GLY A 456 -9.98 4.55 7.43
C GLY A 456 -9.41 4.03 6.10
N GLN A 457 -8.44 4.75 5.55
CA GLN A 457 -7.81 4.37 4.28
C GLN A 457 -7.02 3.06 4.41
N GLY A 458 -6.23 2.89 5.48
CA GLY A 458 -5.45 1.68 5.68
C GLY A 458 -6.32 0.45 5.91
N LEU A 459 -7.43 0.59 6.64
CA LEU A 459 -8.37 -0.51 6.86
C LEU A 459 -8.99 -1.00 5.56
N ILE A 460 -9.51 -0.09 4.72
CA ILE A 460 -10.11 -0.50 3.45
C ILE A 460 -9.06 -1.08 2.50
N GLY A 461 -7.80 -0.64 2.59
CA GLY A 461 -6.68 -1.21 1.84
C GLY A 461 -6.53 -2.72 1.97
N LEU A 462 -6.94 -3.30 3.11
CA LEU A 462 -6.92 -4.75 3.34
C LEU A 462 -7.83 -5.56 2.40
N ILE A 463 -8.83 -4.91 1.80
CA ILE A 463 -9.84 -5.55 0.94
C ILE A 463 -10.11 -4.78 -0.36
N ALA A 464 -9.59 -3.58 -0.54
CA ALA A 464 -9.77 -2.83 -1.76
C ALA A 464 -9.09 -3.55 -2.93
N PRO A 465 -9.81 -3.90 -4.00
CA PRO A 465 -9.21 -4.57 -5.15
C PRO A 465 -8.15 -3.73 -5.88
N THR A 466 -8.21 -2.41 -5.70
CA THR A 466 -7.25 -1.44 -6.22
C THR A 466 -6.00 -1.30 -5.34
N GLY A 467 -5.99 -1.94 -4.16
CA GLY A 467 -4.83 -1.97 -3.27
C GLY A 467 -3.89 -3.15 -3.55
N LEU A 468 -2.82 -3.25 -2.76
CA LEU A 468 -1.77 -4.27 -2.94
C LEU A 468 -2.19 -5.69 -2.55
N ILE A 469 -3.41 -5.89 -2.02
CA ILE A 469 -3.85 -7.22 -1.60
C ILE A 469 -3.94 -8.20 -2.78
N LEU A 470 -4.53 -7.80 -3.91
CA LEU A 470 -4.66 -8.71 -5.05
C LEU A 470 -3.29 -9.08 -5.64
N VAL A 471 -2.37 -8.12 -5.63
CA VAL A 471 -0.98 -8.32 -6.05
C VAL A 471 -0.28 -9.32 -5.13
N SER A 472 -0.47 -9.18 -3.81
CA SER A 472 0.09 -10.08 -2.81
C SER A 472 -0.46 -11.50 -2.94
N LEU A 473 -1.77 -11.63 -3.18
CA LEU A 473 -2.42 -12.93 -3.35
C LEU A 473 -2.02 -13.61 -4.67
N SER A 474 -1.78 -12.84 -5.75
CA SER A 474 -1.34 -13.40 -7.03
C SER A 474 0.03 -14.05 -6.97
N MET A 475 0.90 -13.65 -6.03
CA MET A 475 2.21 -14.27 -5.83
C MET A 475 2.15 -15.76 -5.43
N VAL A 476 1.03 -16.19 -4.85
CA VAL A 476 0.81 -17.56 -4.35
C VAL A 476 -0.47 -18.18 -4.90
N ASN A 477 -1.03 -17.59 -5.95
CA ASN A 477 -2.26 -18.08 -6.57
C ASN A 477 -3.44 -18.26 -5.59
N ILE A 478 -3.51 -17.47 -4.52
CA ILE A 478 -4.64 -17.54 -3.56
C ILE A 478 -5.81 -16.71 -4.09
N GLY A 479 -7.00 -17.30 -4.09
CA GLY A 479 -8.24 -16.60 -4.43
C GLY A 479 -8.61 -15.51 -3.42
N PHE A 480 -9.10 -14.37 -3.91
CA PHE A 480 -9.50 -13.25 -3.06
C PHE A 480 -10.69 -13.59 -2.15
N ASP A 481 -11.55 -14.54 -2.52
CA ASP A 481 -12.61 -15.09 -1.68
C ASP A 481 -12.05 -15.73 -0.40
N LYS A 482 -10.96 -16.49 -0.50
CA LYS A 482 -10.28 -17.11 0.64
C LYS A 482 -9.68 -16.05 1.56
N TRP A 483 -9.09 -15.00 0.99
CA TRP A 483 -8.60 -13.85 1.76
C TRP A 483 -9.71 -13.12 2.50
N ILE A 484 -10.83 -12.79 1.82
CA ILE A 484 -11.98 -12.14 2.45
C ILE A 484 -12.50 -12.99 3.61
N LYS A 485 -12.65 -14.30 3.42
CA LYS A 485 -13.08 -15.23 4.47
C LYS A 485 -12.14 -15.25 5.67
N PHE A 486 -10.83 -15.12 5.43
CA PHE A 486 -9.82 -15.00 6.47
C PHE A 486 -9.88 -13.65 7.18
N VAL A 487 -9.83 -12.52 6.46
CA VAL A 487 -9.60 -11.20 7.04
C VAL A 487 -10.87 -10.58 7.64
N MET A 488 -12.07 -11.00 7.23
CA MET A 488 -13.33 -10.34 7.64
C MET A 488 -13.51 -10.24 9.16
N LYS A 489 -13.16 -11.30 9.91
CA LYS A 489 -13.25 -11.26 11.37
C LYS A 489 -12.24 -10.27 11.97
N LEU A 490 -11.04 -10.21 11.41
CA LEU A 490 -10.01 -9.26 11.83
C LEU A 490 -10.42 -7.82 11.53
N LEU A 491 -11.00 -7.56 10.34
CA LEU A 491 -11.53 -6.24 9.99
C LEU A 491 -12.53 -5.72 11.00
N LEU A 492 -13.52 -6.54 11.39
CA LEU A 492 -14.51 -6.14 12.38
C LEU A 492 -13.88 -5.82 13.74
N MET A 493 -12.90 -6.63 14.18
CA MET A 493 -12.18 -6.35 15.43
C MET A 493 -11.37 -5.05 15.35
N ILE A 494 -10.74 -4.77 14.21
CA ILE A 494 -9.98 -3.53 14.00
C ILE A 494 -10.92 -2.32 13.91
N VAL A 495 -12.08 -2.43 13.25
CA VAL A 495 -13.10 -1.35 13.23
C VAL A 495 -13.50 -0.99 14.65
N LEU A 496 -13.82 -1.99 15.49
CA LEU A 496 -14.17 -1.75 16.89
C LEU A 496 -13.02 -1.09 17.65
N LEU A 497 -11.79 -1.55 17.44
CA LEU A 497 -10.59 -0.95 18.03
C LEU A 497 -10.43 0.52 17.61
N ILE A 498 -10.59 0.83 16.32
CA ILE A 498 -10.52 2.19 15.77
C ILE A 498 -11.57 3.10 16.40
N LEU A 499 -12.83 2.65 16.47
CA LEU A 499 -13.91 3.45 17.03
C LEU A 499 -13.66 3.78 18.52
N VAL A 500 -13.12 2.82 19.28
CA VAL A 500 -12.73 3.03 20.68
C VAL A 500 -11.59 4.06 20.76
N PHE A 501 -10.53 3.89 19.97
CA PHE A 501 -9.37 4.80 20.02
C PHE A 501 -9.70 6.22 19.56
N LEU A 502 -10.53 6.40 18.52
CA LEU A 502 -11.00 7.71 18.09
C LEU A 502 -11.87 8.37 19.16
N SER A 503 -12.78 7.61 19.79
CA SER A 503 -13.63 8.13 20.87
C SER A 503 -12.81 8.53 22.09
N VAL A 504 -11.84 7.70 22.50
CA VAL A 504 -10.91 8.04 23.58
C VAL A 504 -10.09 9.28 23.20
N GLY A 505 -9.60 9.35 21.96
CA GLY A 505 -8.88 10.50 21.43
C GLY A 505 -9.66 11.80 21.59
N VAL A 506 -10.95 11.82 21.25
CA VAL A 506 -11.82 13.00 21.45
C VAL A 506 -12.00 13.34 22.92
N LEU A 507 -12.10 12.36 23.81
CA LEU A 507 -12.33 12.59 25.24
C LEU A 507 -11.10 13.11 26.00
N ILE A 508 -9.90 12.87 25.47
CA ILE A 508 -8.63 13.31 26.06
C ILE A 508 -8.08 14.59 25.40
N SER A 509 -8.66 15.02 24.28
CA SER A 509 -8.37 16.26 23.57
C SER A 509 -9.16 17.41 24.19
#